data_AF-A0AA35TRS9-F1
#
_entry.id   AF-A0AA35TRS9-F1
#
_cell.length_a   1.000
_cell.length_b   1.000
_cell.length_c   1.000
_cell.angle_alpha   90.00
_cell.angle_beta   90.00
_cell.angle_gamma   90.00
#
_symmetry.space_group_name_H-M   'P 1'
#
loop_
_entity.id
_entity.type
_entity.pdbx_description
1 polymer ?
#
loop_
_entity_poly.entity_id
_entity_poly.type
_entity_poly.pdbx_seq_one_letter_code
_entity_poly.pdbx_strand_id
1 'polypeptide(L)' 'MNMRDLAGWYLTALDDMGIEQTNLMGFAFGGWLAAEMATMDPKRFSKLVLVNPMGIKPPT' A
#
# COMPACT_ATOMS: atom_id res chain seq x y z
N MET A 1 8.84 -12.88 6.79
CA MET A 1 8.36 -11.77 5.94
C MET A 1 6.89 -11.57 6.24
N ASN A 2 6.55 -10.49 6.93
CA ASN A 2 5.18 -10.10 7.22
C ASN A 2 4.66 -9.10 6.16
N MET A 3 3.41 -8.67 6.28
CA MET A 3 2.82 -7.74 5.31
C MET A 3 3.56 -6.41 5.21
N ARG A 4 4.11 -5.97 6.34
CA ARG A 4 4.85 -4.73 6.47
C ARG A 4 6.21 -4.79 5.78
N ASP A 5 6.90 -5.92 5.86
CA ASP A 5 8.14 -6.18 5.11
C ASP A 5 7.86 -6.14 3.59
N LEU A 6 6.75 -6.75 3.15
CA LEU A 6 6.36 -6.74 1.74
C LEU A 6 6.05 -5.34 1.24
N ALA A 7 5.32 -4.53 2.02
CA ALA A 7 5.04 -3.14 1.71
C ALA A 7 6.33 -2.31 1.58
N GLY A 8 7.29 -2.49 2.51
CA GLY A 8 8.60 -1.84 2.44
C GLY A 8 9.37 -2.22 1.17
N TRP A 9 9.37 -3.50 0.81
CA TRP A 9 10.01 -3.97 -0.42
C TRP A 9 9.40 -3.33 -1.68
N TYR A 10 8.06 -3.25 -1.77
CA TYR A 10 7.40 -2.57 -2.89
C TYR A 10 7.67 -1.06 -2.92
N LEU A 11 7.77 -0.40 -1.77
CA LEU A 11 8.14 1.01 -1.72
C LEU A 11 9.55 1.24 -2.25
N THR A 12 10.52 0.39 -1.89
CA THR A 12 11.88 0.43 -2.46
C THR A 12 11.88 0.16 -3.95
N ALA A 13 11.07 -0.81 -4.42
CA ALA A 13 10.95 -1.06 -5.86
C ALA A 13 10.41 0.17 -6.61
N LEU A 14 9.48 0.93 -6.02
CA LEU A 14 9.00 2.18 -6.60
C LEU A 14 10.09 3.27 -6.62
N ASP A 15 10.96 3.34 -5.61
CA ASP A 15 12.12 4.23 -5.60
C ASP A 15 13.11 3.88 -6.71
N ASP A 16 13.44 2.61 -6.86
CA ASP A 16 14.36 2.12 -7.89
C ASP A 16 13.83 2.40 -9.31
N MET A 17 12.50 2.44 -9.48
CA MET A 17 11.85 2.80 -10.73
C MET A 17 11.70 4.32 -10.94
N GLY A 18 12.06 5.15 -9.95
CA GLY A 18 11.87 6.61 -9.99
C GLY A 18 10.40 7.03 -9.99
N ILE A 19 9.50 6.18 -9.48
CA ILE A 19 8.07 6.48 -9.42
C ILE A 19 7.78 7.26 -8.13
N GLU A 20 7.63 8.56 -8.28
CA GLU A 20 7.17 9.47 -7.23
C GLU A 20 5.67 9.75 -7.38
N GLN A 21 5.03 10.20 -6.30
CA GLN A 21 3.61 10.63 -6.23
C GLN A 21 2.66 9.98 -7.25
N THR A 22 2.23 8.75 -6.94
CA THR A 22 1.35 7.96 -7.83
C THR A 22 -0.02 7.71 -7.22
N ASN A 23 -0.96 7.18 -7.99
CA ASN A 23 -2.23 6.67 -7.46
C ASN A 23 -2.10 5.17 -7.21
N LEU A 24 -2.63 4.68 -6.09
CA LEU A 24 -2.56 3.27 -5.71
C LEU A 24 -3.95 2.65 -5.62
N MET A 25 -4.14 1.49 -6.25
CA MET A 25 -5.34 0.66 -6.12
C MET A 25 -4.96 -0.71 -5.57
N GLY A 26 -5.60 -1.12 -4.48
CA GLY A 26 -5.44 -2.45 -3.90
C GLY A 26 -6.74 -3.25 -3.96
N PHE A 27 -6.65 -4.50 -4.41
CA PHE A 27 -7.78 -5.45 -4.47
C PHE A 27 -7.52 -6.67 -3.58
N ALA A 28 -8.50 -7.08 -2.77
CA ALA A 28 -8.42 -8.25 -1.88
C ALA A 28 -7.17 -8.18 -0.97
N PHE A 29 -6.26 -9.14 -1.09
CA PHE A 29 -4.97 -9.14 -0.39
C PHE A 29 -4.12 -7.90 -0.72
N GLY A 30 -4.15 -7.45 -1.98
CA GLY A 30 -3.48 -6.22 -2.41
C GLY A 30 -4.08 -4.97 -1.75
N GLY A 31 -5.31 -5.02 -1.24
CA GLY A 31 -5.90 -3.96 -0.43
C GLY A 31 -5.20 -3.80 0.92
N TRP A 32 -4.84 -4.91 1.57
CA TRP A 32 -4.01 -4.86 2.78
C TRP A 32 -2.64 -4.28 2.46
N LEU A 33 -2.02 -4.73 1.36
CA LEU A 33 -0.71 -4.26 0.95
C LEU A 33 -0.71 -2.77 0.70
N ALA A 34 -1.69 -2.30 -0.07
CA ALA A 34 -1.84 -0.90 -0.40
C ALA A 34 -2.04 -0.03 0.85
N ALA A 35 -2.81 -0.52 1.83
CA ALA A 35 -2.98 0.16 3.10
C ALA A 35 -1.68 0.22 3.93
N GLU A 36 -0.92 -0.87 4.00
CA GLU A 36 0.39 -0.90 4.67
C GLU A 36 1.39 0.04 3.98
N MET A 37 1.47 0.03 2.64
CA MET A 37 2.32 0.95 1.88
C MET A 37 1.96 2.41 2.13
N ALA A 38 0.66 2.74 2.12
CA ALA A 38 0.18 4.10 2.35
C ALA A 38 0.38 4.59 3.79
N THR A 39 0.40 3.69 4.79
CA THR A 39 0.69 4.08 6.18
C THR A 39 2.18 4.29 6.43
N MET A 40 3.06 3.60 5.68
CA MET A 40 4.52 3.77 5.76
C MET A 40 5.01 5.02 5.05
N ASP A 41 4.45 5.34 3.88
CA ASP A 41 4.75 6.58 3.18
C ASP A 41 3.46 7.27 2.68
N PRO A 42 2.80 8.08 3.54
CA PRO A 42 1.56 8.76 3.19
C PRO A 42 1.69 9.79 2.06
N LYS A 43 2.90 10.27 1.78
CA LYS A 43 3.14 11.27 0.72
C LYS A 43 3.37 10.62 -0.64
N ARG A 44 3.65 9.32 -0.66
CA ARG A 44 3.89 8.54 -1.89
C ARG A 44 2.67 8.46 -2.79
N PHE A 45 1.47 8.48 -2.20
CA PHE A 45 0.24 8.21 -2.94
C PHE A 45 -0.72 9.39 -2.93
N SER A 46 -1.02 9.94 -4.10
CA SER A 46 -1.97 11.06 -4.23
C SER A 46 -3.42 10.62 -4.03
N LYS A 47 -3.73 9.36 -4.39
CA LYS A 47 -5.03 8.73 -4.15
C LYS A 47 -4.84 7.26 -3.81
N LEU A 48 -5.70 6.76 -2.91
CA LEU A 48 -5.76 5.36 -2.50
C LEU A 48 -7.17 4.82 -2.77
N VAL A 49 -7.27 3.76 -3.57
CA VAL A 49 -8.52 3.04 -3.83
C VAL A 49 -8.40 1.62 -3.28
N LEU A 50 -9.30 1.24 -2.38
CA LEU A 50 -9.33 -0.08 -1.78
C LEU A 50 -10.59 -0.82 -2.19
N VAL A 51 -10.42 -1.95 -2.87
CA VAL A 51 -11.53 -2.79 -3.35
C VAL A 51 -11.51 -4.11 -2.59
N ASN A 52 -12.48 -4.28 -1.71
CA ASN A 52 -12.58 -5.44 -0.81
C ASN A 52 -11.26 -5.76 -0.06
N PRO A 53 -10.65 -4.78 0.64
CA PRO A 53 -9.34 -4.98 1.25
C PRO A 53 -9.39 -6.02 2.38
N MET A 54 -8.55 -7.04 2.29
CA MET A 54 -8.30 -7.97 3.40
C MET A 54 -7.58 -7.22 4.54
N GLY A 55 -7.69 -7.70 5.78
CA GLY A 55 -6.85 -7.26 6.90
C GLY A 55 -7.25 -5.93 7.57
N ILE A 56 -8.11 -5.12 6.93
CA ILE A 56 -8.66 -3.91 7.56
C ILE A 56 -9.87 -4.30 8.41
N LYS A 57 -9.69 -4.32 9.73
CA LYS A 57 -10.75 -4.62 10.69
C LYS A 57 -11.49 -3.32 11.07
N PRO A 58 -12.79 -3.17 10.78
CA PRO A 58 -13.56 -2.04 11.28
C PRO A 58 -13.71 -2.09 12.81
N PRO A 59 -13.84 -0.94 13.48
CA PRO A 59 -14.16 -0.91 14.90
C PRO A 59 -15.52 -1.59 15.15
N THR A 60 -15.60 -2.32 16.27
CA THR A 60 -16.84 -2.91 16.81
C THR A 60 -17.64 -1.88 17.58
#